data_AF-A0A946S6C1-F1
#
_entry.id   AF-A0A946S6C1-F1
#
_cell.length_a   1.000
_cell.length_b   1.000
_cell.length_c   1.000
_cell.angle_alpha   90.00
_cell.angle_beta   90.00
_cell.angle_gamma   90.00
#
_symmetry.space_group_name_H-M   'P 1'
#
loop_
_entity.id
_entity.type
_entity.pdbx_description
1 polymer ?
#
loop_
_entity_poly.entity_id
_entity_poly.type
_entity_poly.pdbx_seq_one_letter_code
_entity_poly.pdbx_strand_id
1 'polypeptide(L)' 'PNIASRVARTSSFAICNVISQVLLKMGEEGGIKNFMKKDEGIRNGVYTFKGMMTNKTLSKMFDFPYKDLDLIITAI' A
#
# COMPACT_ATOMS: atom_id res chain seq x y z
N PRO A 1 -3.91 -18.95 -13.16
CA PRO A 1 -3.47 -18.92 -11.74
C PRO A 1 -4.19 -17.82 -10.94
N ASN A 2 -5.13 -18.24 -10.08
CA ASN A 2 -5.80 -17.49 -9.00
C ASN A 2 -6.71 -18.50 -8.26
N ILE A 3 -6.09 -19.36 -7.43
CA ILE A 3 -6.78 -20.52 -6.82
C ILE A 3 -7.87 -20.05 -5.84
N ALA A 4 -7.61 -18.97 -5.11
CA ALA A 4 -8.55 -18.34 -4.19
C ALA A 4 -9.87 -17.95 -4.88
N SER A 5 -9.82 -17.48 -6.13
CA SER A 5 -11.04 -17.14 -6.88
C SER A 5 -11.95 -18.34 -7.20
N ARG A 6 -11.49 -19.59 -7.07
CA ARG A 6 -12.38 -20.77 -7.16
C ARG A 6 -13.35 -20.85 -5.98
N VAL A 7 -13.02 -20.22 -4.86
CA VAL A 7 -13.85 -20.10 -3.65
C VAL A 7 -14.07 -18.62 -3.33
N ALA A 8 -14.47 -17.85 -4.35
CA ALA A 8 -14.52 -16.39 -4.32
C ALA A 8 -15.22 -15.83 -3.08
N ARG A 9 -16.38 -16.39 -2.68
CA ARG A 9 -17.11 -15.93 -1.49
C ARG A 9 -16.25 -16.00 -0.23
N THR A 10 -15.65 -17.15 0.06
CA THR A 10 -14.80 -17.35 1.25
C THR A 10 -13.56 -16.46 1.19
N SER A 11 -12.91 -16.39 0.02
CA SER A 11 -11.72 -15.55 -0.15
C SER A 11 -12.01 -14.06 -0.01
N SER A 12 -13.15 -13.57 -0.51
CA SER A 12 -13.58 -12.19 -0.33
C SER A 12 -13.81 -11.87 1.15
N PHE A 13 -14.50 -12.75 1.90
CA PHE A 13 -14.67 -12.54 3.35
C PHE A 13 -13.33 -12.52 4.09
N ALA A 14 -12.42 -13.43 3.77
CA ALA A 14 -11.08 -13.44 4.38
C ALA A 14 -10.32 -12.12 4.11
N ILE A 15 -10.34 -11.63 2.86
CA ILE A 15 -9.72 -10.35 2.49
C ILE A 15 -10.41 -9.17 3.21
N CYS A 16 -11.75 -9.12 3.22
CA CYS A 16 -12.50 -8.06 3.88
C CYS A 16 -12.19 -7.98 5.38
N ASN A 17 -12.02 -9.13 6.05
CA ASN A 17 -11.70 -9.15 7.48
C ASN A 17 -10.34 -8.52 7.78
N VAL A 18 -9.37 -8.63 6.86
CA VAL A 18 -8.06 -7.98 6.98
C VAL A 18 -8.15 -6.50 6.59
N ILE A 19 -8.72 -6.19 5.43
CA ILE A 19 -8.78 -4.82 4.89
C ILE A 19 -9.59 -3.90 5.79
N SER A 20 -10.68 -4.39 6.39
CA SER A 20 -11.53 -3.57 7.28
C SER A 20 -10.74 -2.99 8.45
N GLN A 21 -9.84 -3.76 9.06
CA GLN A 21 -9.00 -3.28 10.16
C GLN A 21 -8.00 -2.21 9.70
N VAL A 22 -7.43 -2.39 8.50
CA VAL A 22 -6.53 -1.40 7.90
C VAL A 22 -7.26 -0.10 7.58
N LEU A 23 -8.49 -0.19 7.06
CA LEU A 23 -9.31 0.98 6.74
C LEU A 23 -9.74 1.75 8.00
N LEU A 24 -10.12 1.06 9.07
CA LEU A 24 -10.46 1.70 10.35
C LEU A 24 -9.28 2.49 10.90
N LYS A 25 -8.09 1.88 10.97
CA LYS A 25 -6.86 2.56 11.38
C LYS A 25 -6.56 3.77 10.50
N MET A 26 -6.72 3.64 9.19
CA MET A 26 -6.52 4.76 8.26
C MET A 26 -7.49 5.93 8.55
N GLY A 27 -8.74 5.62 8.92
CA GLY A 27 -9.74 6.62 9.32
C GLY A 27 -9.40 7.31 10.63
N GLU A 28 -9.02 6.54 11.66
CA GLU A 28 -8.59 7.04 12.97
C GLU A 28 -7.34 7.93 12.86
N GLU A 29 -6.45 7.61 11.94
CA GLU A 29 -5.25 8.39 11.68
C GLU A 29 -5.50 9.66 10.85
N GLY A 30 -6.73 9.96 10.45
CA GLY A 30 -7.03 11.16 9.66
C GLY A 30 -6.63 11.06 8.18
N GLY A 31 -6.53 9.84 7.67
CA GLY A 31 -6.34 9.53 6.25
C GLY A 31 -4.97 8.93 5.90
N ILE A 32 -4.82 8.56 4.62
CA ILE A 32 -3.67 7.79 4.12
C ILE A 32 -2.32 8.46 4.37
N LYS A 33 -2.24 9.79 4.29
CA LYS A 33 -0.97 10.52 4.44
C LYS A 33 -0.39 10.36 5.85
N ASN A 34 -1.23 10.50 6.87
CA ASN A 34 -0.80 10.36 8.25
C ASN A 34 -0.60 8.89 8.62
N PHE A 35 -1.43 8.00 8.06
CA PHE A 35 -1.26 6.57 8.23
C PHE A 35 0.09 6.06 7.68
N MET A 36 0.54 6.52 6.51
CA MET A 36 1.87 6.19 5.96
C MET A 36 3.03 6.75 6.78
N LYS A 37 2.82 7.89 7.48
CA LYS A 37 3.82 8.46 8.39
C LYS A 37 4.04 7.59 9.62
N LYS A 38 2.96 7.04 10.18
CA LYS A 38 3.00 6.23 11.41
C LYS A 38 3.25 4.75 11.20
N ASP A 39 2.74 4.15 10.12
CA ASP A 39 2.80 2.70 9.88
C ASP A 39 3.81 2.36 8.78
N GLU A 40 4.94 1.76 9.18
CA GLU A 40 5.99 1.30 8.25
C GLU A 40 5.53 0.13 7.36
N GLY A 41 4.59 -0.70 7.85
CA GLY A 41 4.05 -1.82 7.08
C GLY A 41 3.28 -1.33 5.85
N ILE A 42 2.45 -0.31 6.04
CA ILE A 42 1.73 0.36 4.94
C ILE A 42 2.71 1.05 4.00
N ARG A 43 3.76 1.69 4.53
CA ARG A 43 4.80 2.35 3.73
C ARG A 43 5.47 1.39 2.75
N ASN A 44 5.81 0.19 3.20
CA ASN A 44 6.39 -0.86 2.35
C ASN A 44 5.43 -1.35 1.25
N GLY A 45 4.12 -1.20 1.46
CA GLY A 45 3.09 -1.54 0.48
C GLY A 45 2.84 -0.49 -0.59
N VAL A 46 3.45 0.70 -0.50
CA VAL A 46 3.25 1.78 -1.47
C VAL A 46 4.17 1.57 -2.68
N TYR A 47 3.55 1.30 -3.83
CA TYR A 47 4.27 1.17 -5.11
C TYR A 47 4.47 2.51 -5.82
N THR A 48 3.47 3.39 -5.71
CA THR A 48 3.40 4.64 -6.46
C THR A 48 2.84 5.74 -5.56
N PHE A 49 3.38 6.95 -5.66
CA PHE A 49 2.84 8.11 -4.95
C PHE A 49 2.95 9.38 -5.79
N LYS A 50 1.81 10.02 -6.06
CA LYS A 50 1.72 11.24 -6.90
C LYS A 50 2.50 11.13 -8.24
N GLY A 51 2.44 9.97 -8.89
CA GLY A 51 3.13 9.72 -10.16
C GLY A 51 4.61 9.34 -10.06
N MET A 52 5.19 9.28 -8.85
CA MET A 52 6.55 8.80 -8.61
C MET A 52 6.55 7.31 -8.26
N MET A 53 7.52 6.55 -8.77
CA MET A 53 7.74 5.15 -8.35
C MET A 53 8.51 5.10 -7.05
N THR A 54 7.92 4.45 -6.05
CA THR A 54 8.49 4.29 -4.71
C THR A 54 9.00 2.88 -4.44
N ASN A 55 8.68 1.92 -5.31
CA ASN A 55 9.16 0.56 -5.20
C ASN A 55 10.37 0.32 -6.10
N LYS A 56 11.51 0.01 -5.49
CA LYS A 56 12.80 -0.21 -6.17
C LYS A 56 12.77 -1.38 -7.15
N THR A 57 12.05 -2.46 -6.81
CA THR A 57 11.96 -3.66 -7.65
C THR A 57 11.18 -3.38 -8.93
N LEU A 58 10.01 -2.76 -8.81
CA LEU A 58 9.21 -2.39 -9.98
C LEU A 58 9.90 -1.32 -10.82
N SER A 59 10.50 -0.31 -10.19
CA SER A 59 11.28 0.71 -10.90
C SER A 59 12.39 0.08 -11.75
N LYS A 60 13.17 -0.86 -11.20
CA LYS A 60 14.21 -1.57 -11.97
C LYS A 60 13.65 -2.47 -13.06
N MET A 61 12.51 -3.12 -12.82
CA MET A 61 11.88 -4.04 -13.78
C MET A 61 11.32 -3.29 -15.01
N PHE A 62 10.79 -2.10 -14.80
CA PHE A 62 10.15 -1.29 -15.85
C PHE A 62 10.97 -0.08 -16.30
N ASP A 63 12.21 0.03 -15.82
CA ASP A 63 13.14 1.15 -16.09
C ASP A 63 12.52 2.54 -15.80
N PHE A 64 11.76 2.63 -14.71
CA PHE A 64 11.15 3.88 -14.26
C PHE A 64 12.01 4.59 -13.22
N PRO A 65 11.98 5.94 -13.14
CA PRO A 65 12.73 6.69 -12.15
C PRO A 65 12.26 6.37 -10.73
N TYR A 66 13.17 5.83 -9.90
CA TYR A 66 12.93 5.58 -8.49
C TYR A 66 13.00 6.87 -7.68
N LYS A 67 12.04 7.07 -6.78
CA LYS A 67 12.06 8.10 -5.75
C LYS A 67 11.77 7.46 -4.40
N ASP A 68 12.63 7.74 -3.44
CA ASP A 68 12.45 7.22 -2.10
C ASP A 68 11.17 7.79 -1.44
N LEU A 69 10.38 6.90 -0.87
CA LEU A 69 9.13 7.27 -0.22
C LEU A 69 9.36 8.03 1.09
N ASP A 70 10.40 7.70 1.86
CA ASP A 70 10.70 8.40 3.11
C ASP A 70 11.03 9.87 2.84
N LEU A 71 11.81 10.12 1.77
CA LEU A 71 12.12 11.46 1.30
C LEU A 71 10.85 12.24 0.89
N ILE A 72 9.86 11.58 0.29
CA ILE A 72 8.58 12.22 -0.06
C ILE A 72 7.75 12.49 1.19
N ILE A 73 7.72 11.57 2.14
CA ILE A 73 6.92 11.68 3.37
C ILE A 73 7.45 12.80 4.26
N THR A 74 8.77 12.96 4.39
CA THR A 74 9.38 14.06 5.16
C THR A 74 9.05 15.44 4.56
N ALA A 75 8.80 15.51 3.25
CA ALA A 75 8.46 16.75 2.56
C ALA A 75 6.97 17.14 2.65
N ILE A 76 6.11 16.28 3.23
CA ILE A 76 4.65 16.47 3.41
C ILE A 76 4.35 16.68 4.88
#